data_AF-A0AAD1A6D5-F1
#
_entry.id   AF-A0AAD1A6D5-F1
#
_cell.length_a   1.000
_cell.length_b   1.000
_cell.length_c   1.000
_cell.angle_alpha   90.00
_cell.angle_beta   90.00
_cell.angle_gamma   90.00
#
_symmetry.space_group_name_H-M   'P 1'
#
loop_
_entity.id
_entity.type
_entity.pdbx_description
1 polymer ?
#
loop_
_entity_poly.entity_id
_entity_poly.type
_entity_poly.pdbx_seq_one_letter_code
_entity_poly.pdbx_strand_id
1 'polypeptide(L)'
;MGRIDSGRARVTIGSGASDAPPSGRWKRIAISDAVDLSQFGVNILELQPGAWSADRHWHSDEDEFIHVLEGEVVLVAEGGETVLRAGDSAGFKAGIPDGHHLQNRSATLARVLEVGSRRPDSDIVTYPDLRRRKGPRGMEGLG
;
A
#
# COMPACT_ATOMS: atom_id res chain seq x y z
N MET A 1 13.08 20.83 13.62
CA MET A 1 11.89 20.03 13.94
C MET A 1 10.67 20.87 13.58
N GLY A 2 9.88 20.45 12.59
CA GLY A 2 8.82 21.27 12.02
C GLY A 2 7.61 20.44 11.65
N ARG A 3 6.43 21.05 11.71
CA ARG A 3 5.17 20.50 11.21
C ARG A 3 5.34 20.11 9.74
N ILE A 4 4.86 18.93 9.35
CA ILE A 4 4.81 18.51 7.95
C ILE A 4 3.74 19.33 7.22
N ASP A 5 4.14 20.03 6.17
CA ASP A 5 3.23 20.61 5.18
C ASP A 5 2.99 19.57 4.07
N SER A 6 1.86 18.88 4.13
CA SER A 6 1.49 17.86 3.15
C SER A 6 1.30 18.42 1.74
N GLY A 7 1.15 19.75 1.57
CA GLY A 7 1.11 20.39 0.25
C GLY A 7 2.44 20.33 -0.51
N ARG A 8 3.55 20.05 0.19
CA ARG A 8 4.88 19.85 -0.41
C ARG A 8 5.22 18.38 -0.64
N ALA A 9 4.39 17.47 -0.13
CA ALA A 9 4.61 16.05 -0.28
C ALA A 9 4.41 15.62 -1.73
N ARG A 10 5.22 14.66 -2.19
CA ARG A 10 5.02 14.02 -3.48
C ARG A 10 3.65 13.33 -3.51
N VAL A 11 2.90 13.56 -4.58
CA VAL A 11 1.59 12.95 -4.82
C VAL A 11 1.68 12.01 -6.02
N THR A 12 1.23 10.78 -5.84
CA THR A 12 1.05 9.80 -6.91
C THR A 12 -0.42 9.46 -7.02
N ILE A 13 -0.94 9.39 -8.25
CA ILE A 13 -2.31 8.99 -8.55
C ILE A 13 -2.24 7.77 -9.45
N GLY A 14 -3.05 6.75 -9.15
CA GLY A 14 -3.21 5.58 -9.99
C GLY A 14 -4.64 5.08 -10.00
N SER A 15 -4.85 3.93 -10.63
CA SER A 15 -6.16 3.32 -10.81
C SER A 15 -6.01 1.81 -10.85
N GLY A 16 -6.82 1.13 -10.03
CA GLY A 16 -6.93 -0.34 -10.04
C GLY A 16 -5.65 -1.10 -9.72
N ALA A 17 -5.84 -2.39 -9.45
CA ALA A 17 -4.80 -3.41 -9.64
C ALA A 17 -4.80 -3.86 -11.11
N SER A 18 -3.69 -4.40 -11.59
CA SER A 18 -3.50 -4.81 -12.98
C SER A 18 -4.54 -5.85 -13.44
N ASP A 19 -5.04 -6.69 -12.52
CA ASP A 19 -6.05 -7.73 -12.77
C ASP A 19 -7.46 -7.37 -12.24
N ALA A 20 -7.68 -6.12 -11.82
CA ALA A 20 -8.99 -5.67 -11.35
C ALA A 20 -9.83 -5.06 -12.49
N PRO A 21 -11.17 -5.21 -12.46
CA PRO A 21 -12.03 -4.36 -13.28
C PRO A 21 -11.76 -2.88 -12.95
N PRO A 22 -11.83 -1.97 -13.94
CA PRO A 22 -11.54 -0.57 -13.70
C PRO A 22 -12.53 0.00 -12.68
N SER A 23 -12.06 0.19 -11.46
CA SER A 23 -12.88 0.73 -10.39
C SER A 23 -12.01 1.58 -9.47
N GLY A 24 -12.45 2.83 -9.30
CA GLY A 24 -11.84 3.85 -8.44
C GLY A 24 -10.42 4.31 -8.78
N ARG A 25 -10.13 5.58 -8.48
CA ARG A 25 -8.75 6.09 -8.43
C ARG A 25 -8.25 6.04 -7.00
N TRP A 26 -6.97 5.79 -6.85
CA TRP A 26 -6.29 5.99 -5.59
C TRP A 26 -5.32 7.17 -5.69
N LYS A 27 -5.07 7.82 -4.57
CA LYS A 27 -4.10 8.91 -4.44
C LYS A 27 -3.22 8.66 -3.22
N ARG A 28 -1.91 8.68 -3.39
CA ARG A 28 -0.92 8.49 -2.31
C ARG A 28 -0.13 9.77 -2.11
N ILE A 29 -0.09 10.27 -0.88
CA ILE A 29 0.61 11.49 -0.48
C ILE A 29 1.77 11.08 0.43
N ALA A 30 3.00 11.12 -0.07
CA ALA A 30 4.19 10.67 0.66
C ALA A 30 4.68 11.72 1.65
N ILE A 31 4.00 11.85 2.79
CA ILE A 31 4.25 12.90 3.78
C ILE A 31 5.64 12.82 4.43
N SER A 32 6.25 11.64 4.49
CA SER A 32 7.64 11.46 4.94
C SER A 32 8.65 12.11 4.00
N ASP A 33 8.35 12.18 2.70
CA ASP A 33 9.24 12.77 1.69
C ASP A 33 9.32 14.28 1.84
N ALA A 34 8.28 14.93 2.38
CA ALA A 34 8.27 16.38 2.59
C ALA A 34 9.29 16.87 3.62
N VAL A 35 9.89 15.94 4.38
CA VAL A 35 10.91 16.21 5.40
C VAL A 35 12.11 15.25 5.29
N ASP A 36 12.30 14.66 4.11
CA ASP A 36 13.48 13.86 3.75
C ASP A 36 13.77 12.66 4.67
N LEU A 37 12.75 12.04 5.28
CA LEU A 37 12.96 10.79 6.02
C LEU A 37 13.43 9.70 5.05
N SER A 38 14.44 8.93 5.45
CA SER A 38 15.08 7.93 4.57
C SER A 38 14.93 6.49 5.03
N GLN A 39 14.65 6.23 6.31
CA GLN A 39 14.61 4.87 6.87
C GLN A 39 13.27 4.16 6.61
N PHE A 40 12.19 4.93 6.49
CA PHE A 40 10.84 4.44 6.24
C PHE A 40 10.04 5.48 5.47
N GLY A 41 9.04 5.02 4.72
CA GLY A 41 8.01 5.85 4.11
C GLY A 41 6.81 5.98 5.04
N VAL A 42 6.17 7.14 4.99
CA VAL A 42 4.84 7.37 5.56
C VAL A 42 3.98 8.02 4.49
N ASN A 43 2.87 7.39 4.16
CA ASN A 43 1.94 7.87 3.15
C ASN A 43 0.54 8.03 3.72
N ILE A 44 -0.20 9.00 3.19
CA ILE A 44 -1.67 9.01 3.27
C ILE A 44 -2.20 8.47 1.94
N LEU A 45 -2.82 7.29 1.98
CA LEU A 45 -3.54 6.70 0.87
C LEU A 45 -5.01 7.10 0.94
N GLU A 46 -5.50 7.68 -0.13
CA GLU A 46 -6.92 7.95 -0.40
C GLU A 46 -7.43 6.93 -1.43
N LEU A 47 -8.42 6.13 -1.06
CA LEU A 47 -9.11 5.19 -1.94
C LEU A 47 -10.51 5.70 -2.22
N GLN A 48 -10.79 6.05 -3.48
CA GLN A 48 -12.17 6.32 -3.93
C GLN A 48 -12.99 5.01 -3.92
N PRO A 49 -14.34 5.10 -3.92
CA PRO A 49 -15.20 3.93 -4.13
C PRO A 49 -14.74 3.07 -5.31
N GLY A 50 -14.57 1.78 -5.07
CA GLY A 50 -14.06 0.80 -6.02
C GLY A 50 -12.53 0.72 -6.14
N ALA A 51 -11.77 1.68 -5.60
CA ALA A 51 -10.31 1.72 -5.76
C ALA A 51 -9.61 0.62 -4.97
N TRP A 52 -8.52 0.08 -5.54
CA TRP A 52 -7.63 -0.88 -4.88
C TRP A 52 -6.28 -0.21 -4.61
N SER A 53 -5.62 -0.54 -3.50
CA SER A 53 -4.35 0.11 -3.11
C SER A 53 -3.16 -0.29 -3.99
N ALA A 54 -3.15 -1.54 -4.47
CA ALA A 54 -2.10 -2.14 -5.29
C ALA A 54 -2.56 -3.49 -5.87
N ASP A 55 -1.77 -4.04 -6.79
CA ASP A 55 -1.72 -5.48 -7.00
C ASP A 55 -1.38 -6.17 -5.68
N ARG A 56 -1.97 -7.35 -5.44
CA ARG A 56 -1.73 -8.11 -4.21
C ARG A 56 -0.25 -8.46 -4.12
N HIS A 57 0.40 -8.14 -3.01
CA HIS A 57 1.86 -8.27 -2.88
C HIS A 57 2.34 -8.54 -1.47
N TRP A 58 3.59 -8.98 -1.35
CA TRP A 58 4.32 -9.06 -0.09
C TRP A 58 5.79 -8.70 -0.31
N HIS A 59 6.44 -8.21 0.75
CA HIS A 59 7.81 -7.71 0.77
C HIS A 59 8.76 -8.71 1.42
N SER A 60 9.95 -8.90 0.86
CA SER A 60 10.95 -9.80 1.45
C SER A 60 11.67 -9.17 2.64
N ASP A 61 11.93 -7.87 2.59
CA ASP A 61 12.83 -7.18 3.52
C ASP A 61 12.21 -5.91 4.15
N GLU A 62 11.08 -5.43 3.61
CA GLU A 62 10.35 -4.30 4.19
C GLU A 62 9.19 -4.78 5.06
N ASP A 63 9.21 -4.40 6.35
CA ASP A 63 7.99 -4.44 7.15
C ASP A 63 7.05 -3.33 6.67
N GLU A 64 5.75 -3.65 6.60
CA GLU A 64 4.69 -2.71 6.26
C GLU A 64 3.61 -2.70 7.35
N PHE A 65 3.02 -1.53 7.58
CA PHE A 65 1.97 -1.29 8.57
C PHE A 65 0.94 -0.32 7.99
N ILE A 66 -0.34 -0.59 8.24
CA ILE A 66 -1.43 0.29 7.86
C ILE A 66 -2.36 0.61 9.03
N HIS A 67 -2.90 1.83 9.04
CA HIS A 67 -3.91 2.28 9.99
C HIS A 67 -5.02 3.05 9.26
N VAL A 68 -6.27 2.64 9.45
CA VAL A 68 -7.40 3.30 8.78
C VAL A 68 -7.75 4.59 9.53
N LEU A 69 -7.69 5.72 8.83
CA LEU A 69 -7.98 7.04 9.37
C LEU A 69 -9.44 7.44 9.19
N GLU A 70 -10.04 7.05 8.07
CA GLU A 70 -11.40 7.43 7.69
C GLU A 70 -12.01 6.35 6.80
N GLY A 71 -13.33 6.12 6.95
CA GLY A 71 -14.08 5.16 6.14
C GLY A 71 -13.80 3.71 6.51
N GLU A 72 -13.99 2.82 5.53
CA GLU A 72 -13.71 1.39 5.66
C GLU A 72 -13.07 0.84 4.37
N VAL A 73 -12.25 -0.19 4.55
CA VAL A 73 -11.60 -0.94 3.47
C VAL A 73 -11.72 -2.43 3.73
N VAL A 74 -11.67 -3.23 2.67
CA VAL A 74 -11.51 -4.67 2.77
C VAL A 74 -10.03 -4.99 2.56
N LEU A 75 -9.38 -5.51 3.59
CA LEU A 75 -8.08 -6.16 3.48
C LEU A 75 -8.31 -7.54 2.86
N VAL A 76 -7.65 -7.80 1.73
CA VAL A 76 -7.59 -9.13 1.11
C VAL A 76 -6.18 -9.66 1.32
N ALA A 77 -6.07 -10.81 1.98
CA ALA A 77 -4.82 -11.50 2.30
C ALA A 77 -4.98 -13.01 2.06
N GLU A 78 -3.93 -13.81 2.24
CA GLU A 78 -4.00 -15.28 2.05
C GLU A 78 -5.02 -15.93 3.00
N GLY A 79 -5.17 -15.38 4.23
CA GLY A 79 -6.14 -15.84 5.22
C GLY A 79 -7.60 -15.49 4.90
N GLY A 80 -7.86 -14.79 3.79
CA GLY A 80 -9.18 -14.34 3.37
C GLY A 80 -9.36 -12.82 3.51
N GLU A 81 -10.62 -12.41 3.65
CA GLU A 81 -11.00 -11.01 3.64
C GLU A 81 -11.39 -10.52 5.03
N THR A 82 -10.91 -9.33 5.40
CA THR A 82 -11.24 -8.66 6.66
C THR A 82 -11.64 -7.22 6.40
N VAL A 83 -12.80 -6.80 6.93
CA VAL A 83 -13.20 -5.39 6.90
C VAL A 83 -12.47 -4.63 7.99
N LEU A 84 -11.75 -3.58 7.62
CA LEU A 84 -11.08 -2.65 8.52
C LEU A 84 -11.79 -1.29 8.46
N ARG A 85 -12.07 -0.71 9.62
CA ARG A 85 -12.72 0.60 9.79
C ARG A 85 -11.77 1.59 10.44
N ALA A 86 -12.14 2.87 10.42
CA ALA A 86 -11.38 3.91 11.10
C ALA A 86 -11.00 3.50 12.55
N GLY A 87 -9.69 3.52 12.86
CA GLY A 87 -9.11 3.04 14.12
C GLY A 87 -8.49 1.63 14.04
N ASP A 88 -8.88 0.81 13.07
CA ASP A 88 -8.29 -0.52 12.87
C ASP A 88 -6.91 -0.44 12.19
N SER A 89 -6.09 -1.45 12.42
CA SER A 89 -4.73 -1.54 11.88
C SER A 89 -4.40 -2.95 11.42
N ALA A 90 -3.47 -3.06 10.47
CA ALA A 90 -2.86 -4.33 10.08
C ALA A 90 -1.35 -4.15 9.91
N GLY A 91 -0.59 -5.22 10.12
CA GLY A 91 0.85 -5.24 9.96
C GLY A 91 1.28 -6.46 9.15
N PHE A 92 2.28 -6.26 8.31
CA PHE A 92 2.78 -7.24 7.36
C PHE A 92 4.29 -7.37 7.59
N LYS A 93 4.68 -8.48 8.20
CA LYS A 93 6.08 -8.74 8.53
C LYS A 93 6.87 -9.12 7.28
N ALA A 94 8.04 -8.52 7.10
CA ALA A 94 8.97 -8.83 6.02
C ALA A 94 9.27 -10.34 5.93
N GLY A 95 9.30 -10.86 4.71
CA GLY A 95 9.65 -12.24 4.41
C GLY A 95 8.53 -13.25 4.65
N ILE A 96 7.35 -12.80 5.13
CA ILE A 96 6.17 -13.64 5.22
C ILE A 96 5.41 -13.56 3.88
N PRO A 97 5.21 -14.70 3.18
CA PRO A 97 4.56 -14.71 1.87
C PRO A 97 3.03 -14.62 1.98
N ASP A 98 2.54 -13.62 2.71
CA ASP A 98 1.12 -13.30 2.83
C ASP A 98 0.79 -12.09 1.95
N GLY A 99 0.45 -12.39 0.68
CA GLY A 99 0.17 -11.36 -0.31
C GLY A 99 -1.10 -10.59 0.03
N HIS A 100 -1.00 -9.27 0.13
CA HIS A 100 -2.10 -8.42 0.57
C HIS A 100 -2.34 -7.19 -0.32
N HIS A 101 -3.56 -6.66 -0.26
CA HIS A 101 -3.92 -5.31 -0.70
C HIS A 101 -5.19 -4.83 0.02
N LEU A 102 -5.57 -3.58 -0.21
CA LEU A 102 -6.81 -2.99 0.28
C LEU A 102 -7.76 -2.70 -0.89
N GLN A 103 -9.04 -2.95 -0.69
CA GLN A 103 -10.10 -2.58 -1.61
C GLN A 103 -11.11 -1.67 -0.90
N ASN A 104 -11.44 -0.52 -1.49
CA ASN A 104 -12.57 0.25 -1.02
C ASN A 104 -13.85 -0.22 -1.72
N ARG A 105 -14.60 -1.12 -1.09
CA ARG A 105 -15.90 -1.62 -1.58
C ARG A 105 -17.08 -0.78 -1.10
N SER A 106 -16.83 0.28 -0.35
CA SER A 106 -17.86 1.18 0.16
C SER A 106 -18.25 2.23 -0.88
N ALA A 107 -19.29 3.01 -0.57
CA ALA A 107 -19.74 4.13 -1.40
C ALA A 107 -19.06 5.47 -1.07
N THR A 108 -18.15 5.50 -0.09
CA THR A 108 -17.48 6.72 0.39
C THR A 108 -15.96 6.62 0.28
N LEU A 109 -15.27 7.75 0.40
CA LEU A 109 -13.81 7.78 0.46
C LEU A 109 -13.30 7.02 1.70
N ALA A 110 -12.21 6.29 1.54
CA ALA A 110 -11.42 5.77 2.65
C ALA A 110 -10.03 6.42 2.68
N ARG A 111 -9.52 6.71 3.89
CA ARG A 111 -8.14 7.17 4.11
C ARG A 111 -7.39 6.19 4.99
N VAL A 112 -6.18 5.85 4.56
CA VAL A 112 -5.31 4.90 5.25
C VAL A 112 -3.92 5.51 5.39
N LEU A 113 -3.37 5.49 6.60
CA LEU A 113 -1.96 5.73 6.84
C LEU A 113 -1.21 4.45 6.47
N GLU A 114 -0.21 4.55 5.59
CA GLU A 114 0.68 3.45 5.25
C GLU A 114 2.09 3.80 5.73
N VAL A 115 2.75 2.86 6.39
CA VAL A 115 4.11 2.98 6.88
C VAL A 115 4.88 1.75 6.41
N GLY A 116 6.01 1.96 5.75
CA GLY A 116 6.86 0.86 5.28
C GLY A 116 8.32 1.19 5.48
N SER A 117 9.14 0.20 5.84
CA SER A 117 10.60 0.35 5.83
C SER A 117 11.10 0.70 4.42
N ARG A 118 12.33 1.22 4.29
CA ARG A 118 12.97 1.43 2.97
C ARG A 118 14.22 0.58 2.84
N ARG A 119 14.16 -0.41 1.96
CA ARG A 119 15.22 -1.38 1.63
C ARG A 119 15.38 -1.50 0.11
N PRO A 120 15.60 -0.40 -0.62
CA PRO A 120 15.62 -0.40 -2.09
C PRO A 120 16.69 -1.31 -2.71
N ASP A 121 17.76 -1.59 -1.96
CA ASP A 121 18.90 -2.38 -2.41
C ASP A 121 18.73 -3.89 -2.17
N SER A 122 17.72 -4.31 -1.40
CA SER A 122 17.58 -5.71 -0.99
C SER A 122 16.15 -6.26 -1.10
N ASP A 123 15.13 -5.41 -1.00
CA ASP A 123 13.74 -5.85 -1.01
C ASP A 123 13.30 -6.43 -2.36
N ILE A 124 12.55 -7.52 -2.27
CA ILE A 124 11.87 -8.16 -3.38
C ILE A 124 10.37 -8.13 -3.09
N VAL A 125 9.64 -7.36 -3.90
CA VAL A 125 8.18 -7.34 -3.88
C VAL A 125 7.66 -8.45 -4.78
N THR A 126 6.93 -9.39 -4.21
CA THR A 126 6.33 -10.50 -4.97
C THR A 126 4.84 -10.24 -5.18
N TYR A 127 4.39 -10.37 -6.44
CA TYR A 127 3.01 -10.24 -6.87
C TYR A 127 2.48 -11.62 -7.25
N PRO A 128 1.92 -12.39 -6.30
CA PRO A 128 1.52 -13.78 -6.53
C PRO A 128 0.52 -13.93 -7.69
N ASP A 129 -0.48 -13.05 -7.76
CA ASP A 129 -1.55 -13.14 -8.75
C ASP A 129 -1.02 -12.88 -10.17
N LEU A 130 -0.06 -11.97 -10.31
CA LEU A 130 0.58 -11.64 -11.59
C LEU A 130 1.69 -12.62 -11.98
N ARG A 131 2.06 -13.55 -11.09
CA ARG A 131 3.24 -14.41 -11.23
C ARG A 131 4.51 -13.60 -11.52
N ARG A 132 4.70 -12.50 -10.79
CA ARG A 132 5.84 -11.58 -10.96
C ARG A 132 6.51 -11.26 -9.65
N ARG A 133 7.76 -10.82 -9.74
CA ARG A 133 8.49 -10.18 -8.64
C ARG A 133 9.21 -8.94 -9.14
N LYS A 134 9.44 -7.99 -8.26
CA LYS A 134 10.23 -6.79 -8.50
C LYS A 134 11.30 -6.69 -7.42
N GLY A 135 12.57 -6.73 -7.82
CA GLY A 135 13.70 -6.50 -6.94
C GLY A 135 14.56 -5.32 -7.40
N PRO A 136 15.77 -5.17 -6.84
CA PRO A 136 16.68 -4.06 -7.17
C PRO A 136 17.09 -4.02 -8.65
N ARG A 137 17.04 -5.17 -9.34
CA ARG A 137 17.37 -5.31 -10.77
C ARG A 137 16.17 -5.12 -11.71
N GLY A 138 14.98 -4.83 -11.19
CA GLY A 138 13.76 -4.66 -11.98
C GLY A 138 12.76 -5.80 -11.82
N MET A 139 11.83 -5.89 -12.77
CA MET A 139 10.71 -6.84 -12.75
C MET A 139 11.07 -8.14 -13.48
N GLU A 140 10.72 -9.28 -12.90
CA GLU A 140 10.97 -10.63 -13.41
C GLU A 140 9.71 -11.51 -13.25
N GLY A 141 9.54 -12.53 -14.10
CA GLY A 141 8.48 -13.53 -13.95
C GLY A 141 8.83 -14.60 -12.89
N LEU A 142 7.81 -15.18 -12.26
CA LEU A 142 7.95 -16.38 -11.45
C LEU A 142 7.91 -17.61 -12.38
N GLY A 143 8.99 -18.40 -12.36
CA GLY A 143 9.10 -19.66 -13.11
C GLY A 143 8.29 -20.80 -12.51
#